data_AF-A0A1V6FB31-F1
#
_entry.id   AF-A0A1V6FB31-F1
#
_cell.length_a   1.000
_cell.length_b   1.000
_cell.length_c   1.000
_cell.angle_alpha   90.00
_cell.angle_beta   90.00
_cell.angle_gamma   90.00
#
_symmetry.space_group_name_H-M   'P 1'
#
loop_
_entity.id
_entity.type
_entity.pdbx_description
1 polymer ?
#
loop_
_entity_poly.entity_id
_entity_poly.type
_entity_poly.pdbx_seq_one_letter_code
_entity_poly.pdbx_strand_id
1 'polypeptide(L)'
;MKKTIPLMIVILGGIVWVLWVFVPHRLLQDVFYYDFYVPWIRAMSPFGMLLGVISLCMMHTAKIRRKAPKWQYSFFFFAGFIITALAGFIGGTQKGGLYMWLFENMQMPMSATMFALLAFYMASAAYKAFRARSAEATVLLVAAIVVMLAQVPLGVKISKYLPDISQWILDVPNLASKRGILLGVGLGSVATTLKILLGIERSYLGGD
;
A
#
# COMPACT_ATOMS: atom_id res chain seq x y z
N MET A 1 1.75 -6.39 -36.23
CA MET A 1 0.30 -6.67 -36.32
C MET A 1 -0.26 -7.36 -35.07
N LYS A 2 0.40 -8.38 -34.50
CA LYS A 2 -0.12 -9.12 -33.30
C LYS A 2 -0.28 -8.27 -32.02
N LYS A 3 0.48 -7.18 -31.85
CA LYS A 3 0.41 -6.28 -30.67
C LYS A 3 -0.43 -5.01 -30.89
N THR A 4 -0.90 -4.74 -32.12
CA THR A 4 -1.62 -3.50 -32.46
C THR A 4 -3.06 -3.51 -31.94
N ILE A 5 -3.76 -4.64 -32.07
CA ILE A 5 -5.14 -4.79 -31.57
C ILE A 5 -5.20 -4.69 -30.03
N PRO A 6 -4.35 -5.39 -29.25
CA PRO A 6 -4.31 -5.19 -27.80
C PRO A 6 -4.01 -3.75 -27.39
N LEU A 7 -3.09 -3.08 -28.10
CA LEU A 7 -2.75 -1.69 -27.80
C LEU A 7 -3.92 -0.74 -28.06
N MET A 8 -4.67 -0.94 -29.14
CA MET A 8 -5.88 -0.15 -29.41
C MET A 8 -6.93 -0.33 -28.31
N ILE A 9 -7.10 -1.55 -27.79
CA ILE A 9 -8.04 -1.82 -26.69
C ILE A 9 -7.61 -1.04 -25.44
N VAL A 10 -6.32 -1.02 -25.11
CA VAL A 10 -5.81 -0.27 -23.95
C VAL A 10 -5.95 1.24 -24.13
N ILE A 11 -5.65 1.77 -25.32
CA ILE A 11 -5.82 3.21 -25.62
C ILE A 11 -7.28 3.62 -25.45
N LEU A 12 -8.19 2.90 -26.13
CA LEU A 12 -9.62 3.22 -26.12
C LEU A 12 -10.22 3.05 -24.73
N GLY A 13 -9.90 1.94 -24.04
CA GLY A 13 -10.32 1.72 -22.66
C GLY A 13 -9.79 2.78 -21.71
N GLY A 14 -8.51 3.16 -21.85
CA GLY A 14 -7.89 4.23 -21.07
C GLY A 14 -8.57 5.59 -21.29
N ILE A 15 -8.95 5.92 -22.53
CA ILE A 15 -9.71 7.15 -22.83
C ILE A 15 -11.07 7.14 -22.16
N VAL A 16 -11.79 6.01 -22.17
CA VAL A 16 -13.09 5.90 -21.48
C VAL A 16 -12.92 6.13 -19.97
N TRP A 17 -11.84 5.61 -19.36
CA TRP A 17 -11.53 5.86 -17.95
C TRP A 17 -11.20 7.33 -17.66
N VAL A 18 -10.42 7.99 -18.52
CA VAL A 18 -10.14 9.43 -18.40
C VAL A 18 -11.44 10.23 -18.50
N LEU A 19 -12.29 9.91 -19.48
CA LEU A 19 -13.58 10.57 -19.64
C LEU A 19 -14.47 10.35 -18.42
N TRP A 20 -14.53 9.14 -17.86
CA TRP A 20 -15.29 8.88 -16.64
C TRP A 20 -14.84 9.74 -15.45
N VAL A 21 -13.53 9.97 -15.28
CA VAL A 21 -13.02 10.81 -14.19
C VAL A 21 -13.40 12.29 -14.37
N PHE A 22 -13.26 12.84 -15.58
CA PHE A 22 -13.37 14.28 -15.80
C PHE A 22 -14.74 14.75 -16.31
N VAL A 23 -15.59 13.84 -16.80
CA VAL A 23 -16.90 14.18 -17.38
C VAL A 23 -18.02 13.57 -16.52
N PRO A 24 -18.73 14.38 -15.72
CA PRO A 24 -19.85 13.91 -14.90
C PRO A 24 -21.13 13.75 -15.73
N HIS A 25 -21.08 12.93 -16.78
CA HIS A 25 -22.21 12.65 -17.65
C HIS A 25 -22.82 11.28 -17.33
N ARG A 26 -24.15 11.18 -17.40
CA ARG A 26 -24.94 9.97 -17.11
C ARG A 26 -24.43 8.71 -17.82
N LEU A 27 -24.01 8.83 -19.08
CA LEU A 27 -23.49 7.68 -19.84
C LEU A 27 -22.20 7.11 -19.24
N LEU A 28 -21.35 7.95 -18.65
CA LEU A 28 -20.08 7.51 -18.08
C LEU A 28 -20.26 7.06 -16.63
N GLN A 29 -20.99 7.85 -15.83
CA GLN A 29 -21.19 7.56 -14.41
C GLN A 29 -22.13 6.36 -14.20
N ASP A 30 -23.30 6.38 -14.83
CA ASP A 30 -24.33 5.35 -14.55
C ASP A 30 -24.13 4.15 -15.46
N VAL A 31 -24.12 4.36 -16.78
CA VAL A 31 -24.12 3.24 -17.74
C VAL A 31 -22.77 2.54 -17.79
N PHE A 32 -21.67 3.28 -18.01
CA PHE A 32 -20.34 2.66 -18.09
C PHE A 32 -19.84 2.15 -16.73
N TYR A 33 -19.90 2.97 -15.67
CA TYR A 33 -19.31 2.58 -14.39
C TYR A 33 -20.23 1.68 -13.56
N TYR A 34 -21.46 2.10 -13.25
CA TYR A 34 -22.34 1.33 -12.37
C TYR A 34 -23.01 0.13 -13.05
N ASP A 35 -23.53 0.28 -14.27
CA ASP A 35 -24.26 -0.81 -14.94
C ASP A 35 -23.33 -1.81 -15.63
N PHE A 36 -22.22 -1.33 -16.21
CA PHE A 36 -21.24 -2.19 -16.88
C PHE A 36 -20.06 -2.57 -15.96
N TYR A 37 -19.19 -1.63 -15.59
CA TYR A 37 -17.92 -1.98 -14.94
C TYR A 37 -18.07 -2.66 -13.57
N VAL A 38 -18.92 -2.14 -12.70
CA VAL A 38 -19.06 -2.62 -11.31
C VAL A 38 -19.50 -4.10 -11.24
N PRO A 39 -20.52 -4.57 -12.00
CA PRO A 39 -20.86 -5.99 -12.06
C PRO A 39 -19.72 -6.87 -12.58
N TRP A 40 -19.02 -6.43 -13.63
CA TRP A 40 -17.90 -7.16 -14.20
C TRP A 40 -16.75 -7.31 -13.20
N ILE A 41 -16.34 -6.23 -12.52
CA ILE A 41 -15.26 -6.33 -11.52
C ILE A 41 -15.68 -7.19 -10.33
N ARG A 42 -16.94 -7.12 -9.88
CA ARG A 42 -17.46 -8.01 -8.82
C ARG A 42 -17.44 -9.47 -9.25
N ALA A 43 -17.80 -9.77 -10.50
CA ALA A 43 -17.73 -11.12 -11.05
C ALA A 43 -16.28 -11.62 -11.21
N MET A 44 -15.35 -10.74 -11.59
CA MET A 44 -13.94 -11.08 -11.78
C MET A 44 -13.15 -11.20 -10.46
N SER A 45 -13.54 -10.48 -9.42
CA SER A 45 -12.78 -10.39 -8.15
C SER A 45 -12.52 -11.75 -7.49
N PRO A 46 -13.49 -12.69 -7.39
CA PRO A 46 -13.24 -14.02 -6.85
C PRO A 46 -12.22 -14.82 -7.66
N PHE A 47 -12.23 -14.71 -9.00
CA PHE A 47 -11.23 -15.36 -9.84
C PHE A 47 -9.84 -14.76 -9.65
N GLY A 48 -9.76 -13.44 -9.49
CA GLY A 48 -8.51 -12.76 -9.14
C GLY A 48 -7.95 -13.23 -7.80
N MET A 49 -8.80 -13.36 -6.79
CA MET A 49 -8.43 -13.93 -5.49
C MET A 49 -7.93 -15.37 -5.61
N LEU A 50 -8.65 -16.20 -6.37
CA LEU A 50 -8.28 -17.59 -6.63
C LEU A 50 -6.91 -17.69 -7.33
N LEU A 51 -6.67 -16.89 -8.37
CA LEU A 51 -5.38 -16.83 -9.06
C LEU A 51 -4.27 -16.38 -8.11
N GLY A 52 -4.54 -15.43 -7.22
CA GLY A 52 -3.60 -15.02 -6.17
C GLY A 52 -3.22 -16.18 -5.24
N VAL A 53 -4.21 -16.94 -4.76
CA VAL A 53 -3.98 -18.13 -3.92
C VAL A 53 -3.19 -19.18 -4.68
N ILE A 54 -3.58 -19.50 -5.91
CA ILE A 54 -2.90 -20.48 -6.77
C ILE A 54 -1.45 -20.07 -7.01
N SER A 55 -1.20 -18.78 -7.32
CA SER A 55 0.14 -18.24 -7.53
C SER A 55 1.04 -18.42 -6.31
N LEU A 56 0.55 -18.08 -5.10
CA LEU A 56 1.30 -18.25 -3.86
C LEU A 56 1.58 -19.72 -3.57
N CYS A 57 0.57 -20.60 -3.73
CA CYS A 57 0.73 -22.04 -3.56
C CYS A 57 1.76 -22.61 -4.55
N MET A 58 1.72 -22.21 -5.82
CA MET A 58 2.70 -22.64 -6.83
C MET A 58 4.11 -22.15 -6.48
N MET A 59 4.26 -20.91 -6.03
CA MET A 59 5.56 -20.33 -5.65
C MET A 59 6.17 -21.09 -4.45
N HIS A 60 5.40 -21.32 -3.39
CA HIS A 60 5.88 -22.08 -2.22
C HIS A 60 6.12 -23.55 -2.54
N THR A 61 5.28 -24.19 -3.36
CA THR A 61 5.49 -25.57 -3.82
C THR A 61 6.75 -25.70 -4.66
N ALA A 62 6.97 -24.77 -5.60
CA ALA A 62 8.20 -24.73 -6.41
C ALA A 62 9.44 -24.54 -5.53
N LYS A 63 9.35 -23.70 -4.49
CA LYS A 63 10.41 -23.48 -3.51
C LYS A 63 10.78 -24.76 -2.76
N ILE A 64 9.79 -25.53 -2.32
CA ILE A 64 9.96 -26.84 -1.66
C ILE A 64 10.58 -27.85 -2.63
N ARG A 65 10.00 -28.00 -3.84
CA ARG A 65 10.45 -28.98 -4.84
C ARG A 65 11.90 -28.75 -5.27
N ARG A 66 12.30 -27.48 -5.42
CA ARG A 66 13.66 -27.08 -5.82
C ARG A 66 14.64 -26.97 -4.64
N LYS A 67 14.19 -27.23 -3.40
CA LYS A 67 14.97 -27.02 -2.16
C LYS A 67 15.68 -25.66 -2.13
N ALA A 68 15.00 -24.61 -2.59
CA ALA A 68 15.57 -23.27 -2.64
C ALA A 68 15.90 -22.75 -1.23
N PRO A 69 16.75 -21.72 -1.08
CA PRO A 69 17.11 -21.21 0.24
C PRO A 69 15.87 -20.89 1.09
N LYS A 70 15.88 -21.35 2.35
CA LYS A 70 14.76 -21.16 3.29
C LYS A 70 13.45 -21.82 2.81
N TRP A 71 13.52 -22.97 2.14
CA TRP A 71 12.33 -23.69 1.66
C TRP A 71 11.47 -24.24 2.81
N GLN A 72 12.08 -24.61 3.94
CA GLN A 72 11.40 -25.19 5.10
C GLN A 72 10.32 -24.24 5.65
N TYR A 73 10.54 -22.93 5.56
CA TYR A 73 9.55 -21.94 5.98
C TYR A 73 8.26 -21.94 5.15
N SER A 74 8.29 -22.57 3.96
CA SER A 74 7.09 -22.72 3.14
C SER A 74 6.05 -23.66 3.77
N PHE A 75 6.45 -24.55 4.68
CA PHE A 75 5.48 -25.35 5.43
C PHE A 75 4.67 -24.49 6.41
N PHE A 76 5.29 -23.49 7.04
CA PHE A 76 4.58 -22.55 7.90
C PHE A 76 3.57 -21.72 7.11
N PHE A 77 3.88 -21.38 5.84
CA PHE A 77 2.90 -20.75 4.95
C PHE A 77 1.68 -21.64 4.75
N PHE A 78 1.86 -22.90 4.34
CA PHE A 78 0.72 -23.80 4.10
C PHE A 78 -0.09 -24.09 5.36
N ALA A 79 0.59 -24.32 6.49
CA ALA A 79 -0.08 -24.53 7.77
C ALA A 79 -0.89 -23.30 8.18
N GLY A 80 -0.27 -22.11 8.15
CA GLY A 80 -0.95 -20.85 8.49
C GLY A 80 -2.11 -20.54 7.54
N PHE A 81 -1.94 -20.79 6.25
CA PHE A 81 -3.00 -20.61 5.24
C PHE A 81 -4.20 -21.52 5.52
N ILE A 82 -3.97 -22.82 5.72
CA ILE A 82 -5.04 -23.79 6.00
C ILE A 82 -5.74 -23.46 7.32
N ILE A 83 -4.97 -23.22 8.39
CA ILE A 83 -5.54 -22.92 9.72
C ILE A 83 -6.39 -21.65 9.66
N THR A 84 -5.89 -20.58 9.04
CA THR A 84 -6.62 -19.30 8.96
C THR A 84 -7.85 -19.41 8.05
N ALA A 85 -7.75 -20.13 6.93
CA ALA A 85 -8.87 -20.37 6.04
C ALA A 85 -9.98 -21.17 6.74
N LEU A 86 -9.63 -22.29 7.38
CA LEU A 86 -10.60 -23.11 8.14
C LEU A 86 -11.21 -22.32 9.30
N ALA A 87 -10.40 -21.53 10.02
CA ALA A 87 -10.90 -20.67 11.10
C ALA A 87 -11.94 -19.65 10.59
N GLY A 88 -11.74 -19.06 9.41
CA GLY A 88 -12.68 -18.12 8.81
C GLY A 88 -13.92 -18.79 8.22
N PHE A 89 -13.76 -19.86 7.45
CA PHE A 89 -14.88 -20.54 6.77
C PHE A 89 -15.77 -21.34 7.73
N ILE A 90 -15.20 -21.98 8.74
CA ILE A 90 -15.95 -22.79 9.72
C ILE A 90 -16.36 -21.94 10.93
N GLY A 91 -15.42 -21.15 11.47
CA GLY A 91 -15.61 -20.38 12.71
C GLY A 91 -16.18 -18.98 12.52
N GLY A 92 -16.31 -18.49 11.28
CA GLY A 92 -16.76 -17.15 10.97
C GLY A 92 -15.74 -16.05 11.33
N THR A 93 -16.11 -14.79 11.05
CA THR A 93 -15.25 -13.60 11.25
C THR A 93 -15.68 -12.75 12.44
N GLN A 94 -16.57 -13.26 13.29
CA GLN A 94 -17.10 -12.51 14.42
C GLN A 94 -16.08 -12.38 15.55
N LYS A 95 -16.23 -11.30 16.34
CA LYS A 95 -15.37 -11.06 17.51
C LYS A 95 -15.48 -12.22 18.51
N GLY A 96 -14.34 -12.72 18.96
CA GLY A 96 -14.26 -13.90 19.85
C GLY A 96 -14.12 -15.24 19.12
N GLY A 97 -14.29 -15.29 17.80
CA GLY A 97 -14.02 -16.47 16.98
C GLY A 97 -12.53 -16.74 16.78
N LEU A 98 -12.17 -17.97 16.41
CA LEU A 98 -10.78 -18.38 16.18
C LEU A 98 -10.08 -17.51 15.14
N TYR A 99 -10.78 -17.10 14.08
CA TYR A 99 -10.23 -16.20 13.06
C TYR A 99 -9.80 -14.85 13.66
N MET A 100 -10.66 -14.22 14.45
CA MET A 100 -10.36 -12.93 15.09
C MET A 100 -9.26 -13.08 16.14
N TRP A 101 -9.21 -14.20 16.86
CA TRP A 101 -8.10 -14.48 17.78
C TRP A 101 -6.76 -14.57 17.03
N LEU A 102 -6.70 -15.28 15.91
CA LEU A 102 -5.50 -15.35 15.05
C LEU A 102 -5.13 -13.96 14.51
N PHE A 103 -6.12 -13.17 14.10
CA PHE A 103 -5.88 -11.81 13.61
C PHE A 103 -5.27 -10.90 14.71
N GLU A 104 -5.88 -10.87 15.89
CA GLU A 104 -5.45 -10.00 16.99
C GLU A 104 -4.14 -10.43 17.64
N ASN A 105 -3.85 -11.74 17.69
CA ASN A 105 -2.68 -12.27 18.40
C ASN A 105 -1.52 -12.67 17.49
N MET A 106 -1.74 -12.83 16.18
CA MET A 106 -0.67 -13.14 15.23
C MET A 106 -0.50 -12.03 14.20
N GLN A 107 -1.53 -11.74 13.40
CA GLN A 107 -1.39 -10.80 12.29
C GLN A 107 -1.09 -9.37 12.77
N MET A 108 -1.81 -8.90 13.79
CA MET A 108 -1.65 -7.55 14.31
C MET A 108 -0.27 -7.33 14.96
N PRO A 109 0.24 -8.21 15.86
CA PRO A 109 1.59 -8.06 16.40
C PRO A 109 2.70 -8.20 15.34
N MET A 110 2.56 -9.11 14.37
CA MET A 110 3.52 -9.20 13.25
C MET A 110 3.55 -7.92 12.43
N SER A 111 2.40 -7.31 12.16
CA SER A 111 2.33 -6.02 11.47
C SER A 111 2.95 -4.90 12.32
N ALA A 112 2.68 -4.89 13.62
CA ALA A 112 3.24 -3.92 14.55
C ALA A 112 4.77 -4.03 14.64
N THR A 113 5.35 -5.24 14.61
CA THR A 113 6.82 -5.41 14.60
C THR A 113 7.44 -4.89 13.31
N MET A 114 6.81 -5.12 12.15
CA MET A 114 7.26 -4.52 10.89
C MET A 114 7.24 -2.99 10.95
N PHE A 115 6.17 -2.39 11.47
CA PHE A 115 6.07 -0.94 11.67
C PHE A 115 7.10 -0.41 12.68
N ALA A 116 7.30 -1.11 13.80
CA ALA A 116 8.28 -0.73 14.80
C ALA A 116 9.72 -0.77 14.25
N LEU A 117 10.07 -1.81 13.47
CA LEU A 117 11.35 -1.89 12.79
C LEU A 117 11.52 -0.77 11.76
N LEU A 118 10.50 -0.49 10.94
CA LEU A 118 10.52 0.64 10.01
C LEU A 118 10.75 1.97 10.74
N ALA A 119 10.04 2.22 11.84
CA ALA A 119 10.22 3.41 12.66
C ALA A 119 11.64 3.49 13.24
N PHE A 120 12.17 2.39 13.77
CA PHE A 120 13.54 2.32 14.29
C PHE A 120 14.58 2.59 13.20
N TYR A 121 14.46 1.97 12.02
CA TYR A 121 15.37 2.21 10.90
C TYR A 121 15.28 3.64 10.38
N MET A 122 14.07 4.21 10.28
CA MET A 122 13.89 5.61 9.92
C MET A 122 14.55 6.53 10.95
N ALA A 123 14.34 6.30 12.24
CA ALA A 123 14.97 7.08 13.30
C ALA A 123 16.50 6.95 13.30
N SER A 124 17.03 5.74 13.08
CA SER A 124 18.48 5.50 12.99
C SER A 124 19.10 6.17 11.77
N ALA A 125 18.45 6.07 10.60
CA ALA A 125 18.90 6.73 9.37
C ALA A 125 18.82 8.26 9.51
N ALA A 126 17.73 8.77 10.07
CA ALA A 126 17.54 10.17 10.41
C ALA A 126 18.66 10.64 11.35
N TYR A 127 18.93 9.96 12.46
CA TYR A 127 20.02 10.32 13.38
C TYR A 127 21.39 10.35 12.68
N LYS A 128 21.69 9.36 11.83
CA LYS A 128 22.94 9.33 11.04
C LYS A 128 23.04 10.47 10.03
N ALA A 129 21.91 10.87 9.43
CA ALA A 129 21.83 11.99 8.47
C ALA A 129 21.80 13.37 9.16
N PHE A 130 21.19 13.46 10.34
CA PHE A 130 21.05 14.67 11.18
C PHE A 130 22.24 14.90 12.12
N ARG A 131 23.40 14.28 11.88
CA ARG A 131 24.64 14.70 12.53
C ARG A 131 24.82 16.17 12.13
N ALA A 132 24.64 17.10 13.08
CA ALA A 132 24.55 18.54 12.87
C ALA A 132 25.79 19.08 12.12
N ARG A 133 25.75 18.97 10.80
CA ARG A 133 26.80 19.40 9.87
C ARG A 133 26.38 20.65 9.10
N SER A 134 25.11 21.03 9.17
CA SER A 134 24.55 22.23 8.55
C SER A 134 23.47 22.86 9.42
N ALA A 135 23.19 24.15 9.21
CA ALA A 135 22.19 24.89 9.97
C ALA A 135 20.78 24.29 9.77
N GLU A 136 20.47 23.83 8.55
CA GLU A 136 19.20 23.23 8.17
C GLU A 136 18.96 21.90 8.90
N ALA A 137 20.00 21.05 9.01
CA ALA A 137 19.90 19.79 9.74
C ALA A 137 19.63 20.00 11.24
N THR A 138 20.20 21.06 11.83
CA THR A 138 19.94 21.44 13.23
C THR A 138 18.50 21.88 13.44
N VAL A 139 17.94 22.70 12.55
CA VAL A 139 16.54 23.13 12.61
C VAL A 139 15.60 21.92 12.54
N LEU A 140 15.87 20.99 11.62
CA LEU A 140 15.10 19.75 11.50
C LEU A 140 15.20 18.86 12.74
N LEU A 141 16.40 18.75 13.33
CA LEU A 141 16.62 17.98 14.56
C LEU A 141 15.83 18.57 15.74
N VAL A 142 15.86 19.89 15.92
CA VAL A 142 15.10 20.57 16.98
C VAL A 142 13.60 20.38 16.77
N ALA A 143 13.11 20.56 15.55
CA ALA A 143 11.70 20.33 15.22
C ALA A 143 11.27 18.88 15.53
N ALA A 144 12.10 17.90 15.19
CA ALA A 144 11.82 16.49 15.47
C ALA A 144 11.75 16.20 16.98
N ILE A 145 12.67 16.76 17.78
CA ILE A 145 12.66 16.60 19.24
C ILE A 145 11.37 17.20 19.84
N VAL A 146 10.98 18.40 19.43
CA VAL A 146 9.75 19.07 19.90
C VAL A 146 8.52 18.22 19.57
N VAL A 147 8.41 17.75 18.33
CA VAL A 147 7.27 16.93 17.91
C VAL A 147 7.24 15.58 18.65
N MET A 148 8.37 14.91 18.80
CA MET A 148 8.43 13.63 19.52
C MET A 148 8.05 13.78 20.99
N LEU A 149 8.53 14.83 21.67
CA LEU A 149 8.17 15.09 23.08
C LEU A 149 6.67 15.39 23.25
N ALA A 150 6.04 16.06 22.27
CA ALA A 150 4.61 16.37 22.30
C ALA A 150 3.73 15.12 22.20
N GLN A 151 4.17 14.10 21.45
CA GLN A 151 3.39 12.90 21.16
C GLN A 151 3.47 11.84 22.26
N VAL A 152 4.38 11.99 23.23
CA VAL A 152 4.42 11.12 24.41
C VAL A 152 3.31 11.55 25.38
N PRO A 153 2.57 10.62 26.03
CA PRO A 153 1.52 10.97 27.01
C PRO A 153 1.97 11.87 28.18
N LEU A 154 3.28 11.99 28.39
CA LEU A 154 3.92 12.88 29.37
C LEU A 154 4.05 14.33 28.88
N GLY A 155 4.01 14.60 27.57
CA GLY A 155 4.23 15.93 26.99
C GLY A 155 3.21 16.97 27.47
N VAL A 156 1.95 16.57 27.62
CA VAL A 156 0.86 17.42 28.13
C VAL A 156 1.07 17.83 29.60
N LYS A 157 1.79 17.02 30.38
CA LYS A 157 2.11 17.33 31.80
C LYS A 157 3.29 18.29 31.94
N ILE A 158 4.16 18.41 30.93
CA ILE A 158 5.37 19.23 30.99
C ILE A 158 5.06 20.69 30.66
N SER A 159 4.28 20.95 29.61
CA SER A 159 3.92 22.31 29.21
C SER A 159 2.66 22.29 28.33
N LYS A 160 1.77 23.26 28.56
CA LYS A 160 0.54 23.44 27.77
C LYS A 160 0.81 23.88 26.32
N TYR A 161 1.92 24.56 26.06
CA TYR A 161 2.25 25.12 24.75
C TYR A 161 3.01 24.14 23.83
N LEU A 162 3.56 23.07 24.39
CA LEU A 162 4.37 22.10 23.65
C LEU A 162 3.52 21.31 22.61
N PRO A 163 2.28 20.87 22.93
CA PRO A 163 1.36 20.32 21.94
C PRO A 163 1.01 21.30 20.81
N ASP A 164 0.74 22.58 21.13
CA ASP A 164 0.34 23.59 20.14
C ASP A 164 1.45 23.85 19.10
N ILE A 165 2.70 23.96 19.57
CA ILE A 165 3.87 24.14 18.69
C ILE A 165 4.06 22.90 17.80
N SER A 166 3.92 21.71 18.37
CA SER A 166 4.02 20.46 17.62
C SER A 166 2.93 20.35 16.54
N GLN A 167 1.68 20.69 16.88
CA GLN A 167 0.58 20.75 15.91
C GLN A 167 0.88 21.76 14.80
N TRP A 168 1.37 22.96 15.12
CA TRP A 168 1.76 23.93 14.10
C TRP A 168 2.84 23.39 13.15
N ILE A 169 3.86 22.69 13.67
CA ILE A 169 4.89 22.03 12.84
C ILE A 169 4.25 20.96 11.94
N LEU A 170 3.30 20.18 12.45
CA LEU A 170 2.64 19.11 11.71
C LEU A 170 1.68 19.64 10.63
N ASP A 171 0.96 20.72 10.92
CA ASP A 171 -0.11 21.24 10.07
C ASP A 171 0.37 22.25 9.02
N VAL A 172 1.51 22.90 9.24
CA VAL A 172 2.06 23.90 8.30
C VAL A 172 3.21 23.30 7.47
N PRO A 173 4.46 23.21 7.95
CA PRO A 173 5.59 22.78 7.11
C PRO A 173 5.55 21.27 6.76
N ASN A 174 5.14 20.41 7.68
CA ASN A 174 5.04 18.98 7.40
C ASN A 174 3.88 18.69 6.43
N LEU A 175 2.71 19.29 6.63
CA LEU A 175 1.60 19.13 5.70
C LEU A 175 1.93 19.66 4.30
N ALA A 176 2.64 20.78 4.18
CA ALA A 176 3.13 21.31 2.91
C ALA A 176 4.06 20.30 2.20
N SER A 177 5.02 19.72 2.94
CA SER A 177 5.93 18.70 2.43
C SER A 177 5.19 17.43 2.00
N LYS A 178 4.26 16.95 2.82
CA LYS A 178 3.41 15.78 2.51
C LYS A 178 2.59 16.01 1.25
N ARG A 179 1.99 17.19 1.09
CA ARG A 179 1.28 17.57 -0.15
C ARG A 179 2.22 17.59 -1.35
N GLY A 180 3.42 18.15 -1.22
CA GLY A 180 4.43 18.14 -2.28
C GLY A 180 4.80 16.71 -2.73
N ILE A 181 5.05 15.81 -1.78
CA ILE A 181 5.31 14.38 -2.07
C ILE A 181 4.11 13.74 -2.75
N LEU A 182 2.89 13.95 -2.23
CA LEU A 182 1.68 13.38 -2.82
C LEU A 182 1.43 13.89 -4.25
N LEU A 183 1.66 15.17 -4.50
CA LEU A 183 1.59 15.74 -5.85
C LEU A 183 2.65 15.13 -6.76
N GLY A 184 3.89 14.98 -6.29
CA GLY A 184 4.97 14.35 -7.06
C GLY A 184 4.67 12.89 -7.40
N VAL A 185 4.19 12.11 -6.42
CA VAL A 185 3.77 10.71 -6.62
C VAL A 185 2.58 10.64 -7.57
N GLY A 186 1.59 11.53 -7.43
CA GLY A 186 0.43 11.61 -8.31
C GLY A 186 0.80 11.94 -9.75
N LEU A 187 1.65 12.95 -9.97
CA LEU A 187 2.15 13.28 -11.31
C LEU A 187 3.00 12.15 -11.89
N GLY A 188 3.82 11.49 -11.07
CA GLY A 188 4.60 10.32 -11.46
C GLY A 188 3.72 9.15 -11.90
N SER A 189 2.66 8.85 -11.15
CA SER A 189 1.73 7.77 -11.50
C SER A 189 0.93 8.08 -12.77
N VAL A 190 0.51 9.34 -12.96
CA VAL A 190 -0.14 9.80 -14.20
C VAL A 190 0.83 9.70 -15.39
N ALA A 191 2.09 10.11 -15.23
CA ALA A 191 3.09 10.00 -16.28
C ALA A 191 3.32 8.55 -16.72
N THR A 192 3.46 7.61 -15.77
CA THR A 192 3.58 6.18 -16.09
C THR A 192 2.31 5.65 -16.76
N THR A 193 1.13 6.03 -16.27
CA THR A 193 -0.15 5.62 -16.88
C THR A 193 -0.29 6.13 -18.31
N LEU A 194 0.13 7.37 -18.59
CA LEU A 194 0.14 7.93 -19.94
C LEU A 194 1.12 7.19 -20.86
N LYS A 195 2.30 6.82 -20.38
CA LYS A 195 3.24 6.00 -21.17
C LYS A 195 2.66 4.63 -21.52
N ILE A 196 1.95 4.00 -20.59
CA ILE A 196 1.23 2.74 -20.83
C ILE A 196 0.11 2.94 -21.85
N LEU A 197 -0.71 3.98 -21.66
CA LEU A 197 -1.85 4.30 -22.53
C LEU A 197 -1.37 4.59 -23.95
N LEU A 198 -0.38 5.45 -24.13
CA LEU A 198 0.21 5.77 -25.45
C LEU A 198 1.02 4.62 -26.05
N GLY A 199 1.18 3.51 -25.32
CA GLY A 199 1.91 2.33 -25.79
C GLY A 199 3.42 2.55 -25.91
N ILE A 200 3.97 3.51 -25.18
CA ILE A 200 5.41 3.74 -25.04
C ILE A 200 6.00 2.64 -24.14
N GLU A 201 5.32 2.33 -23.04
CA GLU A 201 5.66 1.21 -22.14
C GLU A 201 4.75 0.01 -22.44
N ARG A 202 5.32 -1.05 -23.02
CA ARG A 202 4.60 -2.27 -23.45
C ARG A 202 4.94 -3.52 -22.64
N SER A 203 5.55 -3.35 -21.46
CA SER A 203 5.98 -4.45 -20.59
C SER A 203 4.86 -5.43 -20.25
N TYR A 204 3.61 -4.99 -20.25
CA TYR A 204 2.42 -5.80 -19.99
C TYR A 204 1.94 -6.66 -21.18
N LEU A 205 2.41 -6.42 -22.41
CA LEU A 205 1.98 -7.14 -23.62
C LEU A 205 2.76 -8.44 -23.89
N GLY A 206 3.63 -8.86 -22.98
CA GLY A 206 4.57 -9.96 -23.19
C GLY A 206 5.73 -9.55 -24.11
N GLY A 207 6.94 -9.99 -23.74
CA GLY A 207 8.23 -9.52 -24.27
C GLY A 207 8.30 -9.37 -25.80
N ASP A 208 8.88 -8.26 -26.25
CA ASP A 208 10.33 -8.20 -26.52
C ASP A 208 10.93 -7.08 -25.66
#